data_AF-A0A0C2GH60-F1
#
_entry.id   AF-A0A0C2GH60-F1
#
_cell.length_a   1.000
_cell.length_b   1.000
_cell.length_c   1.000
_cell.angle_alpha   90.00
_cell.angle_beta   90.00
_cell.angle_gamma   90.00
#
_symmetry.space_group_name_H-M   'P 1'
#
loop_
_entity.id
_entity.type
_entity.pdbx_description
1 polymer ?
#
loop_
_entity_poly.entity_id
_entity_poly.type
_entity_poly.pdbx_seq_one_letter_code
_entity_poly.pdbx_strand_id
1 'polypeptide(L)'
;MTMLSFITLAIASLLAALCEGKPKLSPLCPSGYLDKDTIDNGILNPVNARRAKLAQGTQKNGRDGFPATLPPATNMTQLSWGCQLEQDAIKALGNNCQDPGNPNPPNSGGLANIFDAQYQAPGQYGMAAMKIFKTYLKNYLQQIDVKQLDVHTRGTVLSNAIYNGGDKDFTGYAELVRATNMEIGCAMIRCTAPDLITFYCVMNGKSIQKGDAVYKGTTKNVGRCKEVICPTGYTCNDTTLLCVKATAKKIPTGKAFLFSFLFFFGS
;
A
#
# COMPACT_ATOMS: atom_id res chain seq x y z
N MET A 1 -14.23 71.54 -38.07
CA MET A 1 -14.04 71.13 -36.67
C MET A 1 -15.24 70.30 -36.25
N THR A 2 -15.05 68.99 -36.15
CA THR A 2 -16.04 68.08 -35.57
C THR A 2 -15.24 66.94 -34.95
N MET A 3 -15.13 66.98 -33.61
CA MET A 3 -14.45 65.96 -32.83
C MET A 3 -15.38 64.76 -32.62
N LEU A 4 -14.89 63.56 -32.94
CA LEU A 4 -15.43 62.31 -32.46
C LEU A 4 -14.98 62.09 -31.01
N SER A 5 -15.92 61.88 -30.10
CA SER A 5 -15.66 61.38 -28.75
C SER A 5 -16.27 60.00 -28.61
N PHE A 6 -15.42 58.97 -28.59
CA PHE A 6 -15.81 57.60 -28.24
C PHE A 6 -15.84 57.47 -26.71
N ILE A 7 -17.02 57.25 -26.14
CA ILE A 7 -17.16 56.86 -24.73
C ILE A 7 -17.02 55.33 -24.69
N THR A 8 -15.83 54.85 -24.32
CA THR A 8 -15.59 53.43 -24.03
C THR A 8 -16.16 53.09 -22.65
N LEU A 9 -17.21 52.28 -22.64
CA LEU A 9 -17.78 51.67 -21.44
C LEU A 9 -16.81 50.59 -20.91
N ALA A 10 -16.08 50.90 -19.84
CA ALA A 10 -15.31 49.90 -19.09
C ALA A 10 -16.26 49.19 -18.10
N ILE A 11 -16.93 48.13 -18.56
CA ILE A 11 -17.56 47.16 -17.65
C ILE A 11 -16.43 46.34 -17.06
N ALA A 12 -15.89 46.78 -15.92
CA ALA A 12 -15.01 45.96 -15.11
C ALA A 12 -15.82 44.76 -14.61
N SER A 13 -15.57 43.59 -15.21
CA SER A 13 -16.11 42.32 -14.77
C SER A 13 -15.63 42.00 -13.34
N LEU A 14 -16.40 42.40 -12.34
CA LEU A 14 -16.31 41.88 -10.99
C LEU A 14 -16.88 40.45 -10.93
N LEU A 15 -16.13 39.48 -11.45
CA LEU A 15 -16.37 38.04 -11.22
C LEU A 15 -15.05 37.27 -11.02
N ALA A 16 -14.06 37.87 -10.36
CA ALA A 16 -12.83 37.20 -9.94
C ALA A 16 -12.73 37.02 -8.40
N ALA A 17 -13.86 36.84 -7.72
CA ALA A 17 -13.87 36.63 -6.28
C ALA A 17 -14.98 35.65 -5.88
N LEU A 18 -14.76 34.34 -6.14
CA LEU A 18 -15.45 33.21 -5.50
C LEU A 18 -14.75 31.89 -5.88
N CYS A 19 -13.47 31.77 -5.55
CA CYS A 19 -12.80 30.48 -5.40
C CYS A 19 -11.92 30.53 -4.15
N GLU A 20 -12.51 30.92 -3.02
CA GLU A 20 -11.91 30.71 -1.71
C GLU A 20 -11.97 29.21 -1.36
N GLY A 21 -10.79 28.62 -1.13
CA GLY A 21 -10.63 27.73 0.03
C GLY A 21 -11.03 26.26 -0.08
N LYS A 22 -10.84 25.57 -1.22
CA LYS A 22 -10.71 24.10 -1.19
C LYS A 22 -9.24 23.73 -1.39
N PRO A 23 -8.59 22.98 -0.47
CA PRO A 23 -7.24 22.51 -0.71
C PRO A 23 -7.25 21.65 -1.98
N LYS A 24 -6.55 22.14 -3.00
CA LYS A 24 -6.20 21.34 -4.18
C LYS A 24 -5.23 20.28 -3.67
N LEU A 25 -5.76 19.12 -3.29
CA LEU A 25 -4.97 17.99 -2.83
C LEU A 25 -3.96 17.64 -3.94
N SER A 26 -2.67 17.88 -3.67
CA SER A 26 -1.60 17.59 -4.61
C SER A 26 -1.22 16.12 -4.53
N PRO A 27 -1.12 15.41 -5.66
CA PRO A 27 -0.62 14.05 -5.68
C PRO A 27 0.77 13.93 -5.04
N LEU A 28 1.02 12.82 -4.32
CA LEU A 28 2.33 12.57 -3.71
C LEU A 28 3.40 12.28 -4.78
N CYS A 29 3.03 11.50 -5.79
CA CYS A 29 3.93 11.08 -6.86
C CYS A 29 3.79 12.00 -8.09
N PRO A 30 4.88 12.25 -8.84
CA PRO A 30 4.78 12.89 -10.15
C PRO A 30 3.82 12.10 -11.06
N SER A 31 2.85 12.80 -11.66
CA SER A 31 1.77 12.20 -12.45
C SER A 31 0.90 11.19 -11.69
N GLY A 32 0.97 11.16 -10.36
CA GLY A 32 0.09 10.37 -9.50
C GLY A 32 -1.30 10.99 -9.41
N TYR A 33 -2.25 10.22 -8.90
CA TYR A 33 -3.62 10.68 -8.65
C TYR A 33 -3.92 10.83 -7.17
N LEU A 34 -3.15 10.19 -6.30
CA LEU A 34 -3.44 10.13 -4.87
C LEU A 34 -2.54 11.05 -4.07
N ASP A 35 -3.16 11.83 -3.20
CA ASP A 35 -2.47 12.66 -2.22
C ASP A 35 -1.96 11.82 -1.04
N LYS A 36 -1.07 12.42 -0.24
CA LYS A 36 -0.43 11.74 0.89
C LYS A 36 -1.41 11.25 1.96
N ASP A 37 -2.48 11.99 2.24
CA ASP A 37 -3.48 11.59 3.25
C ASP A 37 -4.26 10.37 2.78
N THR A 38 -4.69 10.38 1.51
CA THR A 38 -5.32 9.21 0.89
C THR A 38 -4.40 7.98 0.93
N ILE A 39 -3.12 8.13 0.61
CA ILE A 39 -2.14 7.05 0.63
C ILE A 39 -1.93 6.52 2.05
N ASP A 40 -1.61 7.39 3.00
CA ASP A 40 -1.26 6.97 4.36
C ASP A 40 -2.49 6.43 5.09
N ASN A 41 -3.59 7.20 5.14
CA ASN A 41 -4.74 6.90 5.98
C ASN A 41 -5.79 6.02 5.28
N GLY A 42 -5.81 6.02 3.95
CA GLY A 42 -6.68 5.18 3.15
C GLY A 42 -6.11 3.79 2.88
N ILE A 43 -4.79 3.67 2.70
CA ILE A 43 -4.16 2.45 2.16
C ILE A 43 -3.09 1.89 3.09
N LEU A 44 -2.02 2.62 3.36
CA LEU A 44 -0.85 2.07 4.06
C LEU A 44 -1.15 1.75 5.53
N ASN A 45 -1.77 2.68 6.27
CA ASN A 45 -2.07 2.50 7.69
C ASN A 45 -2.97 1.28 7.98
N PRO A 46 -4.13 1.08 7.30
CA PRO A 46 -4.96 -0.09 7.59
C PRO A 46 -4.24 -1.41 7.28
N VAL A 47 -3.49 -1.48 6.17
CA VAL A 47 -2.75 -2.69 5.79
C VAL A 47 -1.59 -2.96 6.75
N ASN A 48 -0.77 -1.96 7.04
CA ASN A 48 0.37 -2.10 7.95
C ASN A 48 -0.05 -2.36 9.40
N ALA A 49 -1.20 -1.84 9.85
CA ALA A 49 -1.76 -2.19 11.16
C ALA A 49 -2.11 -3.68 11.24
N ARG A 50 -2.68 -4.27 10.17
CA ARG A 50 -2.94 -5.71 10.13
C ARG A 50 -1.64 -6.52 10.06
N ARG A 51 -0.65 -6.08 9.28
CA ARG A 51 0.69 -6.69 9.23
C ARG A 51 1.39 -6.67 10.59
N ALA A 52 1.28 -5.58 11.35
CA ALA A 52 1.82 -5.48 12.71
C ALA A 52 1.14 -6.47 13.67
N LYS A 53 -0.18 -6.64 13.61
CA LYS A 53 -0.90 -7.67 14.40
C LYS A 53 -0.38 -9.08 14.11
N LEU A 54 -0.06 -9.38 12.85
CA LEU A 54 0.55 -10.65 12.46
C LEU A 54 1.97 -10.79 13.03
N ALA A 55 2.81 -9.76 12.92
CA ALA A 55 4.16 -9.77 13.49
C ALA A 55 4.17 -9.95 15.01
N GLN A 56 3.17 -9.38 15.69
CA GLN A 56 2.98 -9.49 17.13
C GLN A 56 2.27 -10.80 17.56
N GLY A 57 1.72 -11.57 16.62
CA GLY A 57 0.96 -12.79 16.92
C GLY A 57 -0.34 -12.53 17.70
N THR A 58 -1.01 -11.41 17.42
CA THR A 58 -2.29 -11.04 18.05
C THR A 58 -3.49 -11.18 17.11
N GLN A 59 -3.25 -11.68 15.89
CA GLN A 59 -4.27 -11.85 14.87
C GLN A 59 -5.00 -13.18 15.02
N LYS A 60 -6.32 -13.15 15.14
CA LYS A 60 -7.17 -14.37 15.10
C LYS A 60 -7.03 -15.10 13.75
N ASN A 61 -7.11 -16.43 13.77
CA ASN A 61 -7.15 -17.27 12.57
C ASN A 61 -8.57 -17.77 12.31
N GLY A 62 -9.39 -17.03 11.58
CA GLY A 62 -10.77 -17.42 11.26
C GLY A 62 -11.71 -17.45 12.45
N ARG A 63 -12.96 -17.88 12.21
CA ARG A 63 -13.98 -17.98 13.28
C ARG A 63 -13.59 -19.03 14.32
N ASP A 64 -13.19 -20.21 13.84
CA ASP A 64 -12.91 -21.41 14.63
C ASP A 64 -11.56 -22.04 14.24
N GLY A 65 -10.63 -21.23 13.72
CA GLY A 65 -9.43 -21.79 13.12
C GLY A 65 -8.43 -22.31 14.13
N PHE A 66 -7.56 -23.18 13.63
CA PHE A 66 -6.53 -23.83 14.42
C PHE A 66 -5.12 -23.52 13.87
N PRO A 67 -4.21 -22.97 14.69
CA PRO A 67 -4.42 -22.43 16.04
C PRO A 67 -5.39 -21.24 16.03
N ALA A 68 -6.03 -20.94 17.17
CA ALA A 68 -7.02 -19.85 17.30
C ALA A 68 -6.45 -18.47 16.95
N THR A 69 -5.17 -18.27 17.22
CA THR A 69 -4.40 -17.07 16.85
C THR A 69 -3.28 -17.49 15.92
N LEU A 70 -3.09 -16.73 14.86
CA LEU A 70 -2.01 -16.92 13.91
C LEU A 70 -0.64 -16.76 14.59
N PRO A 71 0.37 -17.56 14.19
CA PRO A 71 1.70 -17.47 14.77
C PRO A 71 2.33 -16.09 14.49
N PRO A 72 3.11 -15.53 15.44
CA PRO A 72 3.85 -14.30 15.21
C PRO A 72 4.75 -14.38 13.98
N ALA A 73 4.67 -13.39 13.09
CA ALA A 73 5.52 -13.33 11.90
C ALA A 73 6.95 -12.87 12.22
N THR A 74 7.95 -13.56 11.68
CA THR A 74 9.37 -13.27 11.88
C THR A 74 10.01 -12.52 10.71
N ASN A 75 9.31 -12.32 9.61
CA ASN A 75 9.87 -11.68 8.41
C ASN A 75 8.93 -10.64 7.77
N MET A 76 7.93 -10.16 8.51
CA MET A 76 6.90 -9.27 7.98
C MET A 76 7.47 -7.88 7.71
N THR A 77 7.51 -7.45 6.46
CA THR A 77 7.92 -6.09 6.09
C THR A 77 6.80 -5.09 6.32
N GLN A 78 7.16 -3.83 6.58
CA GLN A 78 6.23 -2.72 6.44
C GLN A 78 6.08 -2.37 4.97
N LEU A 79 4.84 -2.29 4.51
CA LEU A 79 4.50 -1.87 3.15
C LEU A 79 4.73 -0.36 3.01
N SER A 80 5.40 0.07 1.95
CA SER A 80 5.58 1.47 1.58
C SER A 80 4.88 1.81 0.26
N TRP A 81 4.67 3.10 -0.01
CA TRP A 81 4.15 3.54 -1.30
C TRP A 81 5.20 3.43 -2.40
N GLY A 82 4.85 2.80 -3.52
CA GLY A 82 5.68 2.74 -4.72
C GLY A 82 5.09 3.61 -5.82
N CYS A 83 5.70 4.77 -6.10
CA CYS A 83 5.21 5.66 -7.16
C CYS A 83 5.14 4.98 -8.53
N GLN A 84 6.10 4.11 -8.86
CA GLN A 84 6.05 3.36 -10.12
C GLN A 84 4.84 2.41 -10.18
N LEU A 85 4.53 1.72 -9.07
CA LEU A 85 3.36 0.85 -8.98
C LEU A 85 2.04 1.65 -9.07
N GLU A 86 2.01 2.88 -8.56
CA GLU A 86 0.87 3.79 -8.76
C GLU A 86 0.70 4.12 -10.24
N GLN A 87 1.79 4.47 -10.95
CA GLN A 87 1.75 4.72 -12.39
C GLN A 87 1.31 3.48 -13.19
N ASP A 88 1.82 2.30 -12.82
CA ASP A 88 1.42 1.05 -13.45
C ASP A 88 -0.07 0.77 -13.22
N ALA A 89 -0.58 1.03 -12.02
CA ALA A 89 -2.00 0.90 -11.71
C ALA A 89 -2.88 1.90 -12.47
N ILE A 90 -2.44 3.16 -12.61
CA ILE A 90 -3.12 4.18 -13.41
C ILE A 90 -3.21 3.73 -14.86
N LYS A 91 -2.08 3.32 -15.44
CA LYS A 91 -2.01 2.85 -16.82
C LYS A 91 -2.89 1.63 -17.05
N ALA A 92 -2.92 0.70 -16.11
CA ALA A 92 -3.70 -0.52 -16.18
C ALA A 92 -5.22 -0.26 -16.14
N LEU A 93 -5.68 0.73 -15.36
CA LEU A 93 -7.10 1.10 -15.32
C LEU A 93 -7.54 1.89 -16.56
N GLY A 94 -6.63 2.66 -17.18
CA GLY A 94 -6.98 3.52 -18.31
C GLY A 94 -7.89 4.68 -17.88
N ASN A 95 -8.99 4.89 -18.62
CA ASN A 95 -9.93 6.01 -18.36
C ASN A 95 -11.38 5.57 -18.09
N ASN A 96 -11.66 4.26 -18.11
CA ASN A 96 -13.04 3.74 -18.04
C ASN A 96 -13.24 2.89 -16.79
N CYS A 97 -14.39 3.06 -16.13
CA CYS A 97 -14.81 2.13 -15.09
C CYS A 97 -15.20 0.79 -15.71
N GLN A 98 -15.00 -0.26 -14.92
CA GLN A 98 -15.39 -1.62 -15.26
C GLN A 98 -16.82 -1.89 -14.77
N ASP A 99 -17.59 -2.66 -15.54
CA ASP A 99 -18.91 -3.14 -15.12
C ASP A 99 -18.77 -4.09 -13.93
N PRO A 100 -19.34 -3.79 -12.75
CA PRO A 100 -19.31 -4.68 -11.60
C PRO A 100 -19.93 -6.05 -11.85
N GLY A 101 -20.89 -6.16 -12.79
CA GLY A 101 -21.54 -7.42 -13.14
C GLY A 101 -20.69 -8.32 -14.04
N ASN A 102 -19.75 -7.75 -14.78
CA ASN A 102 -18.81 -8.47 -15.63
C ASN A 102 -17.43 -7.78 -15.63
N PRO A 103 -16.73 -7.79 -14.50
CA PRO A 103 -15.47 -7.08 -14.38
C PRO A 103 -14.39 -7.75 -15.24
N ASN A 104 -13.54 -6.93 -15.87
CA ASN A 104 -12.31 -7.38 -16.53
C ASN A 104 -11.08 -6.83 -15.78
N PRO A 105 -10.56 -7.55 -14.78
CA PRO A 105 -9.39 -7.11 -14.01
C PRO A 105 -8.15 -6.94 -14.91
N PRO A 106 -7.33 -5.90 -14.70
CA PRO A 106 -6.09 -5.75 -15.44
C PRO A 106 -5.12 -6.92 -15.20
N ASN A 107 -4.38 -7.30 -16.25
CA ASN A 107 -3.30 -8.28 -16.12
C ASN A 107 -2.12 -7.65 -15.37
N SER A 108 -1.81 -8.17 -14.18
CA SER A 108 -0.72 -7.70 -13.33
C SER A 108 0.68 -8.21 -13.74
N GLY A 109 0.78 -9.05 -14.79
CA GLY A 109 2.04 -9.69 -15.16
C GLY A 109 2.54 -10.70 -14.12
N GLY A 110 1.64 -11.25 -13.30
CA GLY A 110 1.97 -12.17 -12.21
C GLY A 110 2.34 -11.48 -10.89
N LEU A 111 2.15 -10.16 -10.79
CA LEU A 111 2.26 -9.41 -9.55
C LEU A 111 0.99 -9.54 -8.69
N ALA A 112 1.18 -9.54 -7.37
CA ALA A 112 0.08 -9.47 -6.41
C ALA A 112 -0.72 -8.19 -6.63
N ASN A 113 -2.05 -8.28 -6.61
CA ASN A 113 -2.92 -7.17 -6.94
C ASN A 113 -4.30 -7.26 -6.30
N ILE A 114 -4.87 -6.10 -6.00
CA ILE A 114 -6.27 -5.98 -5.59
C ILE A 114 -7.00 -5.23 -6.67
N PHE A 115 -8.05 -5.83 -7.21
CA PHE A 115 -8.93 -5.20 -8.19
C PHE A 115 -10.37 -5.25 -7.67
N ASP A 116 -11.08 -4.14 -7.77
CA ASP A 116 -12.52 -4.13 -7.54
C ASP A 116 -13.23 -3.10 -8.41
N ALA A 117 -14.45 -3.44 -8.81
CA ALA A 117 -15.34 -2.60 -9.59
C ALA A 117 -16.72 -2.65 -8.94
N GLN A 118 -17.24 -1.49 -8.53
CA GLN A 118 -18.45 -1.40 -7.73
C GLN A 118 -19.38 -0.27 -8.19
N TYR A 119 -20.68 -0.48 -8.04
CA TYR A 119 -21.65 0.60 -8.08
C TYR A 119 -21.47 1.49 -6.85
N GLN A 120 -21.54 2.80 -7.02
CA GLN A 120 -21.61 3.69 -5.87
C GLN A 120 -22.98 3.50 -5.21
N ALA A 121 -23.00 2.98 -3.99
CA ALA A 121 -24.24 2.89 -3.23
C ALA A 121 -24.81 4.31 -2.97
N PRO A 122 -26.15 4.47 -2.90
CA PRO A 122 -26.78 5.74 -2.52
C PRO A 122 -26.15 6.28 -1.22
N GLY A 123 -25.67 7.53 -1.24
CA GLY A 123 -24.96 8.16 -0.11
C GLY A 123 -23.44 7.99 -0.10
N GLN A 124 -22.85 7.27 -1.07
CA GLN A 124 -21.40 7.24 -1.32
C GLN A 124 -20.94 8.26 -2.37
N TYR A 125 -21.89 8.95 -3.00
CA TYR A 125 -21.60 10.02 -3.95
C TYR A 125 -20.75 11.11 -3.29
N GLY A 126 -19.62 11.45 -3.91
CA GLY A 126 -18.69 12.44 -3.39
C GLY A 126 -17.86 11.99 -2.17
N MET A 127 -17.88 10.70 -1.79
CA MET A 127 -17.01 10.20 -0.73
C MET A 127 -15.53 10.46 -1.07
N ALA A 128 -14.72 10.90 -0.12
CA ALA A 128 -13.28 11.09 -0.34
C ALA A 128 -12.57 9.77 -0.70
N ALA A 129 -11.59 9.81 -1.61
CA ALA A 129 -10.84 8.62 -2.06
C ALA A 129 -10.22 7.84 -0.89
N MET A 130 -9.68 8.55 0.11
CA MET A 130 -9.22 7.96 1.37
C MET A 130 -10.25 7.03 2.01
N LYS A 131 -11.50 7.48 2.18
CA LYS A 131 -12.54 6.69 2.87
C LYS A 131 -12.94 5.48 2.04
N ILE A 132 -12.95 5.61 0.71
CA ILE A 132 -13.23 4.52 -0.22
C ILE A 132 -12.15 3.42 -0.08
N PHE A 133 -10.88 3.76 -0.29
CA PHE A 133 -9.78 2.79 -0.13
C PHE A 133 -9.79 2.15 1.26
N LYS A 134 -9.97 2.95 2.31
CA LYS A 134 -10.01 2.45 3.68
C LYS A 134 -11.12 1.42 3.89
N THR A 135 -12.30 1.68 3.32
CA THR A 135 -13.47 0.79 3.46
C THR A 135 -13.23 -0.52 2.72
N TYR A 136 -12.83 -0.45 1.45
CA TYR A 136 -12.66 -1.65 0.63
C TYR A 136 -11.49 -2.51 1.09
N LEU A 137 -10.32 -1.91 1.37
CA LEU A 137 -9.18 -2.66 1.89
C LEU A 137 -9.49 -3.27 3.25
N LYS A 138 -10.28 -2.59 4.11
CA LYS A 138 -10.74 -3.19 5.36
C LYS A 138 -11.58 -4.46 5.12
N ASN A 139 -12.42 -4.49 4.09
CA ASN A 139 -13.22 -5.69 3.77
C ASN A 139 -12.35 -6.89 3.40
N TYR A 140 -11.29 -6.68 2.61
CA TYR A 140 -10.27 -7.71 2.37
C TYR A 140 -9.55 -8.09 3.67
N LEU A 141 -9.08 -7.10 4.44
CA LEU A 141 -8.32 -7.33 5.67
C LEU A 141 -9.13 -8.06 6.76
N GLN A 142 -10.46 -7.97 6.76
CA GLN A 142 -11.34 -8.63 7.74
C GLN A 142 -11.71 -10.07 7.35
N GLN A 143 -11.37 -10.53 6.14
CA GLN A 143 -11.64 -11.91 5.74
C GLN A 143 -11.01 -12.94 6.68
N ILE A 144 -9.81 -12.66 7.21
CA ILE A 144 -9.14 -13.54 8.19
C ILE A 144 -9.88 -13.67 9.52
N ASP A 145 -10.83 -12.78 9.83
CA ASP A 145 -11.58 -12.86 11.08
C ASP A 145 -12.68 -13.95 10.99
N VAL A 146 -12.97 -14.45 9.78
CA VAL A 146 -13.92 -15.55 9.52
C VAL A 146 -13.30 -16.74 8.77
N LYS A 147 -12.34 -16.50 7.88
CA LYS A 147 -11.57 -17.52 7.15
C LYS A 147 -10.22 -17.77 7.82
N GLN A 148 -9.63 -18.94 7.59
CA GLN A 148 -8.39 -19.36 8.23
C GLN A 148 -7.28 -19.62 7.22
N LEU A 149 -6.04 -19.37 7.62
CA LEU A 149 -4.84 -19.90 6.97
C LEU A 149 -4.48 -21.23 7.61
N ASP A 150 -3.84 -22.09 6.82
CA ASP A 150 -3.28 -23.34 7.35
C ASP A 150 -1.98 -23.00 8.07
N VAL A 151 -1.76 -23.56 9.26
CA VAL A 151 -0.52 -23.32 10.01
C VAL A 151 0.26 -24.63 10.09
N HIS A 152 1.42 -24.65 9.43
CA HIS A 152 2.30 -25.81 9.44
C HIS A 152 3.45 -25.58 10.42
N THR A 153 3.45 -26.34 11.50
CA THR A 153 4.50 -26.32 12.52
C THR A 153 5.59 -27.33 12.19
N ARG A 154 6.83 -26.86 12.03
CA ARG A 154 8.05 -27.67 11.91
C ARG A 154 8.82 -27.62 13.22
N GLY A 155 8.52 -28.58 14.11
CA GLY A 155 9.13 -28.66 15.43
C GLY A 155 8.87 -27.41 16.27
N THR A 156 9.86 -26.96 17.02
CA THR A 156 9.71 -25.82 17.95
C THR A 156 9.89 -24.45 17.31
N VAL A 157 10.30 -24.37 16.03
CA VAL A 157 10.96 -23.16 15.47
C VAL A 157 10.17 -22.44 14.38
N LEU A 158 9.48 -23.15 13.47
CA LEU A 158 8.81 -22.52 12.34
C LEU A 158 7.34 -22.93 12.26
N SER A 159 6.43 -21.97 12.41
CA SER A 159 5.00 -22.13 12.20
C SER A 159 4.57 -21.23 11.05
N ASN A 160 4.73 -21.71 9.81
CA ASN A 160 4.40 -20.90 8.63
C ASN A 160 2.89 -20.82 8.47
N ALA A 161 2.39 -19.61 8.22
CA ALA A 161 1.02 -19.42 7.80
C ALA A 161 0.95 -19.60 6.27
N ILE A 162 0.25 -20.64 5.85
CA ILE A 162 0.14 -21.11 4.47
C ILE A 162 -1.21 -20.70 3.92
N TYR A 163 -1.20 -20.12 2.72
CA TYR A 163 -2.43 -19.82 2.01
C TYR A 163 -3.01 -21.10 1.43
N ASN A 164 -4.24 -21.42 1.82
CA ASN A 164 -4.93 -22.67 1.47
C ASN A 164 -5.83 -22.54 0.22
N GLY A 165 -5.76 -21.40 -0.47
CA GLY A 165 -6.71 -21.06 -1.54
C GLY A 165 -7.96 -20.38 -0.99
N GLY A 166 -8.82 -19.88 -1.86
CA GLY A 166 -10.07 -19.24 -1.47
C GLY A 166 -10.69 -18.43 -2.58
N ASP A 167 -11.77 -17.74 -2.24
CA ASP A 167 -12.35 -16.71 -3.11
C ASP A 167 -11.43 -15.49 -3.25
N LYS A 168 -11.81 -14.59 -4.17
CA LYS A 168 -11.07 -13.36 -4.46
C LYS A 168 -10.79 -12.51 -3.22
N ASP A 169 -11.70 -12.47 -2.26
CA ASP A 169 -11.57 -11.61 -1.08
C ASP A 169 -10.51 -12.16 -0.13
N PHE A 170 -10.44 -13.49 0.02
CA PHE A 170 -9.40 -14.10 0.83
C PHE A 170 -8.03 -14.10 0.14
N THR A 171 -8.00 -14.21 -1.19
CA THR A 171 -6.77 -13.96 -1.96
C THR A 171 -6.27 -12.54 -1.70
N GLY A 172 -7.16 -11.54 -1.77
CA GLY A 172 -6.79 -10.16 -1.51
C GLY A 172 -6.28 -9.91 -0.09
N TYR A 173 -6.86 -10.58 0.93
CA TYR A 173 -6.30 -10.59 2.28
C TYR A 173 -4.83 -11.05 2.25
N ALA A 174 -4.60 -12.25 1.71
CA ALA A 174 -3.30 -12.91 1.77
C ALA A 174 -2.23 -12.14 1.00
N GLU A 175 -2.58 -11.48 -0.11
CA GLU A 175 -1.68 -10.62 -0.84
C GLU A 175 -1.31 -9.33 -0.08
N LEU A 176 -2.28 -8.64 0.52
CA LEU A 176 -2.02 -7.43 1.31
C LEU A 176 -1.08 -7.70 2.50
N VAL A 177 -1.19 -8.88 3.11
CA VAL A 177 -0.38 -9.25 4.28
C VAL A 177 0.79 -10.18 3.96
N ARG A 178 1.10 -10.43 2.68
CA ARG A 178 2.25 -11.27 2.30
C ARG A 178 3.55 -10.59 2.72
N ALA A 179 4.39 -11.29 3.48
CA ALA A 179 5.64 -10.74 4.03
C ALA A 179 6.63 -10.30 2.94
N THR A 180 6.58 -10.90 1.75
CA THR A 180 7.46 -10.55 0.63
C THR A 180 7.04 -9.27 -0.11
N ASN A 181 5.80 -8.81 0.07
CA ASN A 181 5.33 -7.56 -0.53
C ASN A 181 5.87 -6.39 0.31
N MET A 182 6.65 -5.51 -0.32
CA MET A 182 7.31 -4.38 0.34
C MET A 182 6.75 -3.04 -0.12
N GLU A 183 6.21 -2.99 -1.34
CA GLU A 183 5.65 -1.79 -1.92
C GLU A 183 4.26 -2.07 -2.49
N ILE A 184 3.41 -1.05 -2.45
CA ILE A 184 2.11 -1.01 -3.09
C ILE A 184 1.93 0.32 -3.79
N GLY A 185 1.26 0.31 -4.93
CA GLY A 185 0.73 1.50 -5.57
C GLY A 185 -0.68 1.22 -6.04
N CYS A 186 -1.56 2.22 -5.91
CA CYS A 186 -2.97 2.07 -6.27
C CYS A 186 -3.45 3.25 -7.09
N ALA A 187 -4.49 3.00 -7.88
CA ALA A 187 -5.20 3.98 -8.66
C ALA A 187 -6.72 3.77 -8.51
N MET A 188 -7.48 4.83 -8.77
CA MET A 188 -8.95 4.79 -8.74
C MET A 188 -9.50 5.67 -9.85
N ILE A 189 -10.52 5.16 -10.53
CA ILE A 189 -11.34 5.91 -11.48
C ILE A 189 -12.78 5.95 -10.95
N ARG A 190 -13.43 7.09 -11.18
CA ARG A 190 -14.85 7.28 -10.90
C ARG A 190 -15.56 7.66 -12.18
N CYS A 191 -16.71 7.04 -12.41
CA CYS A 191 -17.60 7.35 -13.51
C CYS A 191 -18.93 7.80 -12.94
N THR A 192 -19.57 8.75 -13.61
CA THR A 192 -20.83 9.37 -13.17
C THR A 192 -22.04 8.91 -13.99
N ALA A 193 -21.83 8.06 -14.98
CA ALA A 193 -22.87 7.56 -15.88
C ALA A 193 -22.45 6.21 -16.50
N PRO A 194 -22.72 5.07 -15.84
CA PRO A 194 -23.33 4.94 -14.51
C PRO A 194 -22.35 5.30 -13.38
N ASP A 195 -22.88 5.53 -12.17
CA ASP A 195 -22.09 5.85 -10.97
C ASP A 195 -21.27 4.64 -10.51
N LEU A 196 -20.03 4.58 -10.98
CA LEU A 196 -19.12 3.46 -10.76
C LEU A 196 -17.81 3.92 -10.11
N ILE A 197 -17.22 3.02 -9.34
CA ILE A 197 -15.84 3.11 -8.89
C ILE A 197 -15.11 1.88 -9.38
N THR A 198 -13.94 2.07 -9.97
CA THR A 198 -12.98 0.99 -10.19
C THR A 198 -11.69 1.39 -9.52
N PHE A 199 -11.13 0.51 -8.69
CA PHE A 199 -9.81 0.72 -8.13
C PHE A 199 -8.94 -0.51 -8.34
N TYR A 200 -7.65 -0.24 -8.44
CA TYR A 200 -6.64 -1.26 -8.67
C TYR A 200 -5.40 -0.93 -7.85
N CYS A 201 -4.91 -1.90 -7.11
CA CYS A 201 -3.64 -1.85 -6.39
C CYS A 201 -2.73 -2.93 -6.92
N VAL A 202 -1.46 -2.60 -7.14
CA VAL A 202 -0.41 -3.56 -7.53
C VAL A 202 0.68 -3.53 -6.46
N MET A 203 1.21 -4.70 -6.14
CA MET A 203 2.30 -4.89 -5.20
C MET A 203 3.53 -5.46 -5.91
N ASN A 204 4.72 -5.21 -5.36
CA ASN A 204 5.97 -5.63 -5.99
C ASN A 204 6.33 -7.13 -5.84
N GLY A 205 5.56 -7.89 -5.06
CA GLY A 205 5.73 -9.34 -4.98
C GLY A 205 4.81 -10.09 -5.94
N LYS A 206 5.09 -11.38 -6.13
CA LYS A 206 4.30 -12.25 -7.00
C LYS A 206 2.89 -12.48 -6.43
N SER A 207 1.91 -12.74 -7.30
CA SER A 207 0.58 -13.21 -6.89
C SER A 207 0.70 -14.46 -6.02
N ILE A 208 -0.13 -14.56 -5.00
CA ILE A 208 -0.09 -15.70 -4.08
C ILE A 208 -0.75 -16.93 -4.69
N GLN A 209 -0.12 -18.10 -4.52
CA GLN A 209 -0.66 -19.38 -4.96
C GLN A 209 -1.00 -20.26 -3.77
N LYS A 210 -1.95 -21.18 -3.93
CA LYS A 210 -2.26 -22.18 -2.89
C LYS A 210 -0.98 -22.95 -2.53
N GLY A 211 -0.71 -23.07 -1.24
CA GLY A 211 0.51 -23.68 -0.69
C GLY A 211 1.65 -22.69 -0.44
N ASP A 212 1.56 -21.45 -0.93
CA ASP A 212 2.54 -20.43 -0.61
C ASP A 212 2.44 -20.02 0.87
N ALA A 213 3.60 -19.76 1.48
CA ALA A 213 3.64 -19.08 2.76
C ALA A 213 3.24 -17.60 2.59
N VAL A 214 2.24 -17.15 3.36
CA VAL A 214 1.93 -15.73 3.52
C VAL A 214 3.08 -15.05 4.25
N TYR A 215 3.59 -15.69 5.30
CA TYR A 215 4.77 -15.27 6.05
C TYR A 215 5.41 -16.44 6.81
N LYS A 216 6.64 -16.23 7.28
CA LYS A 216 7.32 -17.17 8.18
C LYS A 216 6.95 -16.84 9.62
N GLY A 217 6.47 -17.82 10.38
CA GLY A 217 6.07 -17.62 11.76
C GLY A 217 6.92 -18.38 12.76
N THR A 218 6.83 -17.99 14.02
CA THR A 218 7.45 -18.66 15.18
C THR A 218 6.36 -19.09 16.17
N THR A 219 6.68 -19.97 17.12
CA THR A 219 5.75 -20.42 18.16
C THR A 219 5.46 -19.32 19.19
N LYS A 220 6.47 -18.48 19.48
CA LYS A 220 6.40 -17.32 20.40
C LYS A 220 7.33 -16.23 19.88
N ASN A 221 7.06 -14.97 20.22
CA ASN A 221 7.92 -13.82 19.87
C ASN A 221 8.32 -13.04 21.14
N VAL A 222 9.05 -13.69 22.04
CA VAL A 222 9.44 -13.11 23.35
C VAL A 222 10.67 -12.22 23.20
N GLY A 223 11.61 -12.63 22.36
CA GLY A 223 12.82 -11.88 22.00
C GLY A 223 12.57 -10.68 21.09
N ARG A 224 11.32 -10.43 20.65
CA ARG A 224 10.94 -9.30 19.80
C ARG A 224 11.81 -9.24 18.55
N CYS A 225 12.46 -8.10 18.29
CA CYS A 225 13.34 -7.95 17.13
C CYS A 225 14.54 -8.91 17.08
N LYS A 226 14.91 -9.58 18.18
CA LYS A 226 15.94 -10.63 18.16
C LYS A 226 15.51 -11.89 17.41
N GLU A 227 14.20 -12.09 17.26
CA GLU A 227 13.61 -13.23 16.57
C GLU A 227 13.10 -12.86 15.16
N VAL A 228 13.14 -11.58 14.81
CA VAL A 228 12.73 -11.06 13.50
C VAL A 228 13.93 -11.05 12.54
N ILE A 229 13.78 -11.72 11.41
CA ILE A 229 14.75 -11.80 10.33
C ILE A 229 14.27 -10.92 9.18
N CYS A 230 14.86 -9.73 9.08
CA CYS A 230 14.53 -8.78 8.03
C CYS A 230 15.30 -9.02 6.72
N PRO A 231 14.70 -8.71 5.56
CA PRO A 231 15.42 -8.70 4.29
C PRO A 231 16.61 -7.73 4.31
N THR A 232 17.57 -7.94 3.41
CA THR A 232 18.71 -7.03 3.25
C THR A 232 18.24 -5.59 3.02
N GLY A 233 18.82 -4.64 3.75
CA GLY A 233 18.43 -3.23 3.69
C GLY A 233 17.23 -2.86 4.56
N TYR A 234 16.73 -3.79 5.39
CA TYR A 234 15.66 -3.55 6.35
C TYR A 234 16.12 -3.84 7.78
N THR A 235 15.53 -3.13 8.75
CA THR A 235 15.75 -3.31 10.18
C THR A 235 14.42 -3.52 10.89
N CYS A 236 14.41 -4.29 11.97
CA CYS A 236 13.19 -4.51 12.75
C CYS A 236 12.85 -3.26 13.57
N ASN A 237 11.56 -2.87 13.56
CA ASN A 237 11.01 -1.84 14.44
C ASN A 237 10.52 -2.48 15.75
N ASP A 238 11.09 -2.11 16.89
CA ASP A 238 10.76 -2.73 18.18
C ASP A 238 9.31 -2.55 18.64
N THR A 239 8.58 -1.57 18.12
CA THR A 239 7.18 -1.34 18.49
C THR A 239 6.25 -2.23 17.68
N THR A 240 6.39 -2.23 16.36
CA THR A 240 5.48 -2.94 15.43
C THR A 240 5.94 -4.35 15.10
N LEU A 241 7.22 -4.64 15.34
CA LEU A 241 7.94 -5.87 14.92
C LEU A 241 7.97 -6.07 13.41
N LEU A 242 7.68 -5.00 12.64
CA LEU A 242 7.81 -4.99 11.19
C LEU A 242 9.24 -4.68 10.77
N CYS A 243 9.65 -5.28 9.66
CA CYS A 243 10.88 -4.91 8.96
C CYS A 243 10.66 -3.63 8.17
N VAL A 244 11.31 -2.55 8.58
CA VAL A 244 11.23 -1.23 7.94
C VAL A 244 12.53 -0.95 7.20
N LYS A 245 12.45 -0.22 6.08
CA LYS A 245 13.63 0.11 5.27
C LYS A 245 14.64 0.87 6.13
N ALA A 246 15.88 0.40 6.17
CA ALA A 246 16.93 1.04 6.94
C ALA A 246 17.16 2.45 6.36
N THR A 247 17.08 3.48 7.20
CA THR A 247 17.53 4.81 6.79
C THR A 247 19.03 4.73 6.60
N ALA A 248 19.52 5.22 5.45
CA ALA A 248 20.97 5.33 5.25
C ALA A 248 21.53 6.17 6.39
N LYS A 249 22.42 5.59 7.21
CA LYS A 249 23.24 6.38 8.13
C LYS A 249 23.99 7.38 7.26
N LYS A 250 23.72 8.68 7.43
CA LYS A 250 24.61 9.72 6.90
C LYS A 250 26.00 9.38 7.43
N ILE A 251 26.93 9.06 6.52
CA ILE A 251 28.34 8.93 6.87
C ILE A 251 28.72 10.32 7.43
N PRO A 252 29.19 10.41 8.69
CA PRO A 252 29.79 11.65 9.16
C PRO A 252 30.93 11.96 8.21
N THR A 253 30.86 13.07 7.49
CA THR A 253 31.98 13.66 6.76
C THR A 253 33.04 14.07 7.78
N GLY A 254 33.79 13.09 8.27
CA GLY A 254 34.88 13.24 9.21
C GLY A 254 36.20 13.07 8.49
N LYS A 255 36.83 14.22 8.20
CA LYS A 255 38.25 14.47 7.87
C LYS A 255 38.92 13.48 6.91
N ALA A 256 39.19 13.98 5.70
CA ALA A 256 40.21 13.44 4.82
C ALA A 256 41.52 13.25 5.60
N PHE A 257 41.89 12.00 5.87
CA PHE A 257 43.27 11.65 6.21
C PHE A 257 44.06 11.73 4.90
N LEU A 258 44.77 12.84 4.69
CA LEU A 258 45.82 12.91 3.68
C LEU A 258 46.90 11.88 4.07
N PHE A 259 46.90 10.73 3.42
CA PHE A 259 48.09 9.90 3.33
C PHE A 259 49.01 10.52 2.28
N SER A 260 49.92 11.38 2.72
CA SER A 260 51.07 11.75 1.89
C SER A 260 51.99 10.53 1.78
N PHE A 261 51.95 9.86 0.63
CA PHE A 261 52.98 8.92 0.21
C PHE A 261 54.25 9.71 -0.10
N LEU A 262 55.24 9.64 0.81
CA LEU A 262 56.63 9.99 0.50
C LEU A 262 57.18 8.91 -0.43
N PHE A 263 57.33 9.23 -1.71
CA PHE A 263 58.15 8.47 -2.65
C PHE A 263 59.63 8.70 -2.30
N PHE A 264 60.29 7.66 -1.79
CA PHE A 264 61.75 7.54 -1.84
C PHE A 264 62.12 7.11 -3.27
N PHE A 265 62.74 8.01 -4.04
CA PHE A 265 63.55 7.60 -5.19
C PHE A 265 64.99 7.43 -4.71
N GLY A 266 65.49 6.21 -4.78
CA GLY A 266 66.91 5.91 -4.70
C GLY A 266 67.53 5.92 -6.09
N SER A 267 68.59 6.71 -6.27
CA SER A 267 69.81 6.43 -7.03
C SER A 267 70.78 7.59 -6.81
#